data_AF-A0A7C7CVG1-F1
#
_entry.id   AF-A0A7C7CVG1-F1
#
_cell.length_a   1.000
_cell.length_b   1.000
_cell.length_c   1.000
_cell.angle_alpha   90.00
_cell.angle_beta   90.00
_cell.angle_gamma   90.00
#
_symmetry.space_group_name_H-M   'P 1'
#
loop_
_entity.id
_entity.type
_entity.pdbx_description
1 polymer ?
#
loop_
_entity_poly.entity_id
_entity_poly.type
_entity_poly.pdbx_seq_one_letter_code
_entity_poly.pdbx_strand_id
1 'polypeptide(L)'
;MAFRDHLDGAVKIESINPINEMRLLIESNPNDVIMFTSVDGAVGHSAAANVCLRDNMVNQFGIQPAELLNTLEWAMNNRSEPVKYQGDAPVLENSIEPVDLGKLPIPHHYPQDRGRYMSASIIIAEHAGLRNVSFHRQFVRDKNHLVARLVPRHLRTMVDEARAQGEKVKIAIVNGADPCLLLAAAM
;
A
#
# COMPACT_ATOMS: atom_id res chain seq x y z
N MET A 1 1.50 -13.45 8.98
CA MET A 1 1.90 -12.13 9.53
C MET A 1 0.87 -11.12 9.05
N ALA A 2 0.80 -9.97 9.69
CA ALA A 2 0.00 -8.85 9.29
C ALA A 2 0.89 -7.60 9.25
N PHE A 3 0.44 -6.53 8.57
CA PHE A 3 1.21 -5.29 8.46
C PHE A 3 1.71 -4.73 9.80
N ARG A 4 0.91 -4.87 10.87
CA ARG A 4 1.25 -4.38 12.21
C ARG A 4 2.40 -5.14 12.86
N ASP A 5 2.63 -6.40 12.49
CA ASP A 5 3.73 -7.22 13.03
C ASP A 5 5.09 -6.63 12.61
N HIS A 6 5.14 -5.95 11.45
CA HIS A 6 6.34 -5.29 10.92
C HIS A 6 6.59 -3.89 11.48
N LEU A 7 5.78 -3.45 12.45
CA LEU A 7 5.95 -2.18 13.16
C LEU A 7 6.56 -2.36 14.55
N ASP A 8 6.93 -3.58 14.92
CA ASP A 8 7.66 -3.82 16.15
C ASP A 8 9.02 -3.11 16.11
N GLY A 9 9.37 -2.41 17.18
CA GLY A 9 10.57 -1.58 17.25
C GLY A 9 10.55 -0.29 16.39
N ALA A 10 9.43 0.03 15.71
CA ALA A 10 9.34 1.25 14.91
C ALA A 10 9.54 2.52 15.76
N VAL A 11 10.29 3.49 15.21
CA VAL A 11 10.43 4.82 15.79
C VAL A 11 9.07 5.52 15.77
N LYS A 12 8.55 5.83 16.95
CA LYS A 12 7.24 6.48 17.09
C LYS A 12 7.38 7.99 17.04
N ILE A 13 6.62 8.60 16.14
CA ILE A 13 6.51 10.06 16.00
C ILE A 13 5.08 10.45 16.36
N GLU A 14 4.92 11.34 17.35
CA GLU A 14 3.62 11.58 17.96
C GLU A 14 2.61 12.22 17.01
N SER A 15 3.00 13.30 16.32
CA SER A 15 2.20 13.98 15.29
C SER A 15 3.07 14.38 14.12
N ILE A 16 2.46 14.48 12.94
CA ILE A 16 3.14 14.90 11.72
C ILE A 16 2.18 15.63 10.78
N ASN A 17 2.67 16.70 10.14
CA ASN A 17 1.97 17.29 9.01
C ASN A 17 2.17 16.42 7.76
N PRO A 18 1.09 15.90 7.12
CA PRO A 18 1.23 15.08 5.92
C PRO A 18 1.67 15.88 4.68
N ILE A 19 1.76 17.22 4.78
CA ILE A 19 2.19 18.10 3.69
C ILE A 19 3.69 18.36 3.82
N ASN A 20 4.47 17.69 2.97
CA ASN A 20 5.94 17.79 2.84
C ASN A 20 6.76 17.35 4.07
N GLU A 21 6.32 17.65 5.30
CA GLU A 21 7.03 17.34 6.54
C GLU A 21 7.18 15.82 6.74
N MET A 22 6.11 15.05 6.55
CA MET A 22 6.16 13.59 6.61
C MET A 22 7.23 13.01 5.67
N ARG A 23 7.34 13.51 4.44
CA ARG A 23 8.38 13.08 3.48
C ARG A 23 9.78 13.42 4.00
N LEU A 24 9.99 14.66 4.46
CA LEU A 24 11.29 15.12 4.98
C LEU A 24 11.76 14.28 6.17
N LEU A 25 10.84 13.90 7.07
CA LEU A 25 11.15 13.07 8.21
C LEU A 25 11.53 11.65 7.78
N ILE A 26 10.80 11.07 6.82
CA ILE A 26 11.14 9.76 6.26
C ILE A 26 12.54 9.78 5.62
N GLU A 27 12.86 10.84 4.87
CA GLU A 27 14.16 10.99 4.22
C GLU A 27 15.31 11.20 5.20
N SER A 28 15.08 11.85 6.34
CA SER A 28 16.10 12.03 7.37
C SER A 28 16.33 10.78 8.22
N ASN A 29 15.45 9.78 8.13
CA ASN A 29 15.54 8.51 8.84
C ASN A 29 15.46 7.32 7.85
N PRO A 30 16.41 7.20 6.90
CA PRO A 30 16.31 6.26 5.79
C PRO A 30 16.41 4.78 6.20
N ASN A 31 16.89 4.50 7.40
CA ASN A 31 17.14 3.14 7.91
C ASN A 31 16.19 2.74 9.04
N ASP A 32 15.27 3.61 9.42
CA ASP A 32 14.33 3.35 10.51
C ASP A 32 12.94 3.06 9.95
N VAL A 33 12.28 2.05 10.53
CA VAL A 33 10.84 1.88 10.38
C VAL A 33 10.18 2.94 11.24
N ILE A 34 9.25 3.70 10.66
CA ILE A 34 8.65 4.86 11.33
C ILE A 34 7.15 4.62 11.46
N MET A 35 6.63 4.90 12.65
CA MET A 35 5.19 4.95 12.93
C MET A 35 4.80 6.35 13.39
N PHE A 36 4.01 7.03 12.58
CA PHE A 36 3.34 8.27 12.95
C PHE A 36 2.05 7.91 13.69
N THR A 37 2.00 8.17 15.00
CA THR A 37 0.84 7.77 15.81
C THR A 37 -0.39 8.65 15.56
N SER A 38 -0.16 9.90 15.15
CA SER A 38 -1.19 10.84 14.69
C SER A 38 -0.74 11.52 13.39
N VAL A 39 -1.69 11.82 12.51
CA VAL A 39 -1.46 12.57 11.26
C VAL A 39 -2.45 13.73 11.20
N ASP A 40 -1.93 14.94 11.03
CA ASP A 40 -2.74 16.15 11.03
C ASP A 40 -3.85 16.10 9.97
N GLY A 41 -5.09 16.31 10.40
CA GLY A 41 -6.27 16.27 9.53
C GLY A 41 -6.84 14.86 9.24
N ALA A 42 -6.23 13.80 9.78
CA ALA A 42 -6.73 12.42 9.66
C ALA A 42 -6.97 11.82 11.07
N VAL A 43 -8.01 12.31 11.75
CA VAL A 43 -8.32 11.94 13.15
C VAL A 43 -8.53 10.44 13.30
N GLY A 44 -7.88 9.84 14.30
CA GLY A 44 -7.95 8.40 14.56
C GLY A 44 -7.10 7.54 13.63
N HIS A 45 -6.36 8.14 12.70
CA HIS A 45 -5.45 7.44 11.83
C HIS A 45 -3.99 7.60 12.26
N SER A 46 -3.24 6.50 12.08
CA SER A 46 -1.79 6.47 12.10
C SER A 46 -1.26 6.19 10.70
N ALA A 47 0.00 6.50 10.46
CA ALA A 47 0.70 6.16 9.22
C ALA A 47 2.02 5.46 9.54
N ALA A 48 2.51 4.63 8.62
CA ALA A 48 3.81 4.01 8.75
C ALA A 48 4.62 4.15 7.47
N ALA A 49 5.93 4.22 7.61
CA ALA A 49 6.88 4.36 6.52
C ALA A 49 8.06 3.41 6.71
N ASN A 50 8.79 3.17 5.61
CA ASN A 50 9.98 2.31 5.59
C ASN A 50 9.75 0.88 6.09
N VAL A 51 8.51 0.38 6.03
CA VAL A 51 8.15 -0.96 6.53
C VAL A 51 8.88 -2.07 5.76
N CYS A 52 9.13 -1.89 4.46
CA CYS A 52 9.81 -2.86 3.62
C CYS A 52 11.35 -2.73 3.61
N LEU A 53 11.95 -2.11 4.62
CA LEU A 53 13.41 -2.10 4.77
C LEU A 53 13.96 -3.52 4.84
N ARG A 54 15.09 -3.77 4.19
CA ARG A 54 15.71 -5.11 4.11
C ARG A 54 15.86 -5.74 5.49
N ASP A 55 16.43 -5.02 6.44
CA ASP A 55 16.68 -5.51 7.80
C ASP A 55 15.38 -5.84 8.53
N ASN A 56 14.36 -4.99 8.39
CA ASN A 56 13.04 -5.27 8.94
C ASN A 56 12.44 -6.55 8.33
N MET A 57 12.53 -6.71 7.02
CA MET A 57 11.99 -7.89 6.34
C MET A 57 12.68 -9.18 6.79
N VAL A 58 14.02 -9.19 6.84
CA VAL A 58 14.76 -10.42 7.17
C VAL A 58 14.61 -10.81 8.63
N ASN A 59 14.51 -9.81 9.53
CA ASN A 59 14.23 -10.04 10.95
C ASN A 59 12.84 -10.67 11.14
N GLN A 60 11.82 -10.13 10.46
CA GLN A 60 10.45 -10.64 10.54
C GLN A 60 10.30 -12.03 9.89
N PHE A 61 11.10 -12.31 8.87
CA PHE A 61 11.13 -13.64 8.23
C PHE A 61 11.97 -14.67 9.00
N GLY A 62 12.78 -14.23 9.97
CA GLY A 62 13.71 -15.10 10.69
C GLY A 62 14.83 -15.65 9.81
N ILE A 63 15.28 -14.89 8.80
CA ILE A 63 16.33 -15.28 7.84
C ILE A 63 17.50 -14.30 7.89
N GLN A 64 18.63 -14.69 7.28
CA GLN A 64 19.77 -13.80 7.10
C GLN A 64 19.60 -12.88 5.88
N PRO A 65 20.21 -11.68 5.86
CA PRO A 65 20.17 -10.77 4.71
C PRO A 65 20.59 -11.38 3.37
N ALA A 66 21.50 -12.35 3.38
CA ALA A 66 21.98 -13.04 2.19
C ALA A 66 20.93 -14.00 1.59
N GLU A 67 19.97 -14.46 2.39
CA GLU A 67 18.96 -15.45 2.00
C GLU A 67 17.71 -14.81 1.38
N LEU A 68 17.55 -13.49 1.51
CA LEU A 68 16.34 -12.78 1.08
C LEU A 68 16.02 -13.02 -0.40
N LEU A 69 17.00 -12.86 -1.30
CA LEU A 69 16.75 -13.01 -2.75
C LEU A 69 16.36 -14.44 -3.11
N ASN A 70 17.09 -15.43 -2.58
CA ASN A 70 16.78 -16.86 -2.81
C ASN A 70 15.40 -17.22 -2.26
N THR A 71 15.00 -16.62 -1.14
CA THR A 71 13.68 -16.82 -0.53
C THR A 71 12.56 -16.28 -1.42
N LEU A 72 12.74 -15.07 -1.98
CA LEU A 72 11.77 -14.46 -2.89
C LEU A 72 11.66 -15.25 -4.20
N GLU A 73 12.80 -15.69 -4.77
CA GLU A 73 12.80 -16.54 -5.95
C GLU A 73 12.09 -17.87 -5.70
N TRP A 74 12.38 -18.53 -4.57
CA TRP A 74 11.70 -19.75 -4.19
C TRP A 74 10.19 -19.54 -4.08
N ALA A 75 9.74 -18.44 -3.44
CA ALA A 75 8.32 -18.12 -3.30
C ALA A 75 7.61 -17.86 -4.65
N MET A 76 8.28 -17.21 -5.59
CA MET A 76 7.75 -16.99 -6.94
C MET A 76 7.50 -18.29 -7.70
N ASN A 77 8.32 -19.31 -7.45
CA ASN A 77 8.26 -20.63 -8.08
C ASN A 77 7.38 -21.63 -7.30
N ASN A 78 7.09 -21.36 -6.02
CA ASN A 78 6.31 -22.23 -5.13
C ASN A 78 5.10 -21.47 -4.57
N ARG A 79 4.19 -21.09 -5.46
CA ARG A 79 3.01 -20.27 -5.13
C ARG A 79 1.98 -21.07 -4.34
N SER A 80 1.29 -20.38 -3.44
CA SER A 80 0.11 -20.91 -2.75
C SER A 80 -1.15 -20.19 -3.22
N GLU A 81 -2.28 -20.90 -3.17
CA GLU A 81 -3.58 -20.30 -3.43
C GLU A 81 -4.04 -19.47 -2.23
N PRO A 82 -4.62 -18.27 -2.43
CA PRO A 82 -5.15 -17.48 -1.33
C PRO A 82 -6.34 -18.20 -0.69
N VAL A 83 -6.33 -18.29 0.64
CA VAL A 83 -7.45 -18.85 1.40
C VAL A 83 -8.61 -17.85 1.41
N LYS A 84 -9.79 -18.29 0.96
CA LYS A 84 -11.01 -17.49 1.08
C LYS A 84 -11.46 -17.48 2.53
N TYR A 85 -11.60 -16.29 3.10
CA TYR A 85 -12.14 -16.10 4.44
C TYR A 85 -13.59 -15.66 4.37
N GLN A 86 -14.44 -16.25 5.23
CA GLN A 86 -15.82 -15.84 5.45
C GLN A 86 -16.01 -15.63 6.96
N GLY A 87 -16.43 -14.42 7.34
CA GLY A 87 -16.62 -14.02 8.74
C GLY A 87 -16.27 -12.55 8.96
N ASP A 88 -16.20 -12.16 10.23
CA ASP A 88 -15.79 -10.81 10.61
C ASP A 88 -14.31 -10.63 10.27
N ALA A 89 -14.03 -9.69 9.35
CA ALA A 89 -12.68 -9.38 8.91
C ALA A 89 -12.27 -8.02 9.50
N PRO A 90 -11.07 -7.89 10.10
CA PRO A 90 -10.65 -6.64 10.73
C PRO A 90 -10.71 -5.39 9.83
N VAL A 91 -10.54 -5.58 8.51
CA VAL A 91 -10.64 -4.51 7.51
C VAL A 91 -12.06 -3.92 7.37
N LEU A 92 -13.09 -4.65 7.84
CA LEU A 92 -14.49 -4.25 7.78
C LEU A 92 -15.02 -3.67 9.11
N GLU A 93 -14.19 -3.60 10.16
CA GLU A 93 -14.59 -3.06 11.47
C GLU A 93 -15.00 -1.58 11.42
N ASN A 94 -14.48 -0.83 10.45
CA ASN A 94 -14.74 0.60 10.29
C ASN A 94 -15.03 0.94 8.82
N SER A 95 -15.95 1.87 8.60
CA SER A 95 -16.23 2.44 7.28
C SER A 95 -16.39 3.95 7.36
N ILE A 96 -16.20 4.64 6.22
CA ILE A 96 -16.42 6.08 6.09
C ILE A 96 -17.63 6.28 5.18
N GLU A 97 -18.77 6.62 5.77
CA GLU A 97 -20.02 6.90 5.06
C GLU A 97 -20.57 8.30 5.42
N PRO A 98 -20.81 9.20 4.46
CA PRO A 98 -20.47 9.06 3.04
C PRO A 98 -18.95 9.04 2.81
N VAL A 99 -18.53 8.39 1.73
CA VAL A 99 -17.11 8.29 1.33
C VAL A 99 -16.45 9.68 1.31
N ASP A 100 -15.33 9.79 2.04
CA ASP A 100 -14.50 10.98 2.05
C ASP A 100 -13.01 10.62 2.20
N LEU A 101 -12.30 10.63 1.06
CA LEU A 101 -10.87 10.39 0.96
C LEU A 101 -10.04 11.45 1.72
N GLY A 102 -10.61 12.62 2.02
CA GLY A 102 -9.94 13.67 2.79
C GLY A 102 -9.69 13.31 4.25
N LYS A 103 -10.42 12.33 4.78
CA LYS A 103 -10.28 11.83 6.16
C LYS A 103 -9.12 10.84 6.33
N LEU A 104 -8.61 10.29 5.24
CA LEU A 104 -7.49 9.34 5.27
C LEU A 104 -6.14 10.08 5.37
N PRO A 105 -5.10 9.46 5.98
CA PRO A 105 -3.78 10.05 6.16
C PRO A 105 -2.96 10.02 4.85
N ILE A 106 -3.50 10.57 3.77
CA ILE A 106 -2.86 10.55 2.44
C ILE A 106 -1.88 11.75 2.36
N PRO A 107 -0.58 11.51 2.16
CA PRO A 107 0.43 12.58 2.14
C PRO A 107 0.36 13.43 0.88
N HIS A 108 0.85 14.67 1.00
CA HIS A 108 1.24 15.54 -0.10
C HIS A 108 2.76 15.64 -0.08
N HIS A 109 3.42 14.78 -0.86
CA HIS A 109 4.86 14.55 -0.73
C HIS A 109 5.71 15.78 -1.05
N TYR A 110 5.44 16.42 -2.19
CA TYR A 110 6.18 17.60 -2.64
C TYR A 110 5.27 18.81 -2.81
N PRO A 111 5.71 20.03 -2.44
CA PRO A 111 4.92 21.25 -2.69
C PRO A 111 4.47 21.44 -4.14
N GLN A 112 5.25 20.90 -5.09
CA GLN A 112 5.00 20.97 -6.53
C GLN A 112 4.02 19.90 -7.03
N ASP A 113 3.70 18.89 -6.22
CA ASP A 113 2.69 17.90 -6.59
C ASP A 113 1.34 18.57 -6.73
N ARG A 114 0.54 18.08 -7.68
CA ARG A 114 -0.84 18.53 -7.90
C ARG A 114 -1.73 18.45 -6.64
N GLY A 115 -1.36 17.61 -5.68
CA GLY A 115 -2.02 17.44 -4.40
C GLY A 115 -1.60 16.13 -3.73
N ARG A 116 -2.51 15.54 -2.94
CA ARG A 116 -2.24 14.32 -2.16
C ARG A 116 -2.15 13.07 -3.05
N TYR A 117 -1.21 12.18 -2.73
CA TYR A 117 -0.99 10.92 -3.43
C TYR A 117 -0.93 9.73 -2.47
N MET A 118 -1.68 8.67 -2.79
CA MET A 118 -1.39 7.34 -2.25
C MET A 118 -0.25 6.73 -3.05
N SER A 119 0.95 6.65 -2.46
CA SER A 119 2.17 6.16 -3.09
C SER A 119 2.55 4.73 -2.68
N ALA A 120 2.10 4.28 -1.50
CA ALA A 120 2.41 2.97 -0.93
C ALA A 120 1.19 2.05 -0.88
N SER A 121 0.35 2.09 -1.92
CA SER A 121 -0.85 1.25 -2.02
C SER A 121 -0.76 0.30 -3.21
N ILE A 122 -1.29 -0.90 -3.01
CA ILE A 122 -1.46 -1.89 -4.08
C ILE A 122 -2.89 -1.83 -4.59
N ILE A 123 -3.04 -2.06 -5.89
CA ILE A 123 -4.34 -2.26 -6.54
C ILE A 123 -4.48 -3.75 -6.83
N ILE A 124 -5.51 -4.37 -6.27
CA ILE A 124 -5.97 -5.70 -6.64
C ILE A 124 -7.06 -5.52 -7.68
N ALA A 125 -6.87 -6.09 -8.86
CA ALA A 125 -7.82 -6.01 -9.96
C ALA A 125 -8.17 -7.42 -10.47
N GLU A 126 -9.42 -7.60 -10.89
CA GLU A 126 -9.88 -8.84 -11.51
C GLU A 126 -10.75 -8.55 -12.73
N HIS A 127 -10.47 -9.25 -13.83
CA HIS A 127 -11.25 -9.21 -15.06
C HIS A 127 -11.07 -10.53 -15.81
N ALA A 128 -12.16 -11.07 -16.38
CA ALA A 128 -12.16 -12.33 -17.13
C ALA A 128 -11.47 -13.52 -16.39
N GLY A 129 -11.57 -13.58 -15.07
CA GLY A 129 -10.94 -14.61 -14.24
C GLY A 129 -9.43 -14.43 -14.00
N LEU A 130 -8.80 -13.40 -14.58
CA LEU A 130 -7.42 -13.04 -14.31
C LEU A 130 -7.33 -12.01 -13.20
N ARG A 131 -6.43 -12.25 -12.24
CA ARG A 131 -6.16 -11.33 -11.12
C ARG A 131 -4.78 -10.73 -11.25
N ASN A 132 -4.68 -9.44 -10.99
CA ASN A 132 -3.42 -8.71 -10.92
C ASN A 132 -3.32 -7.92 -9.61
N VAL A 133 -2.12 -7.89 -9.03
CA VAL A 133 -1.80 -7.08 -7.85
C VAL A 133 -0.58 -6.23 -8.20
N SER A 134 -0.69 -4.90 -8.13
CA SER A 134 0.42 -4.02 -8.50
C SER A 134 0.37 -2.67 -7.81
N PHE A 135 1.53 -2.03 -7.65
CA PHE A 135 1.62 -0.65 -7.17
C PHE A 135 1.21 0.36 -8.23
N HIS A 136 0.37 1.31 -7.83
CA HIS A 136 0.06 2.48 -8.64
C HIS A 136 -0.07 3.71 -7.75
N ARG A 137 0.72 4.75 -8.02
CA ARG A 137 0.51 6.04 -7.38
C ARG A 137 -0.85 6.61 -7.81
N GLN A 138 -1.64 7.09 -6.85
CA GLN A 138 -2.99 7.57 -7.08
C GLN A 138 -3.17 8.99 -6.54
N PHE A 139 -3.50 9.93 -7.42
CA PHE A 139 -3.83 11.31 -7.07
C PHE A 139 -5.24 11.39 -6.52
N VAL A 140 -5.44 12.07 -5.38
CA VAL A 140 -6.76 12.38 -4.84
C VAL A 140 -7.37 13.54 -5.61
N ARG A 141 -8.35 13.25 -6.47
CA ARG A 141 -9.01 14.25 -7.31
C ARG A 141 -10.08 15.02 -6.54
N ASP A 142 -10.88 14.29 -5.78
CA ASP A 142 -12.00 14.80 -4.98
C ASP A 142 -12.33 13.80 -3.85
N LYS A 143 -13.44 14.01 -3.14
CA LYS A 143 -13.84 13.22 -1.95
C LYS A 143 -13.99 11.73 -2.21
N ASN A 144 -14.29 11.31 -3.44
CA ASN A 144 -14.57 9.90 -3.75
C ASN A 144 -13.96 9.42 -5.07
N HIS A 145 -13.01 10.17 -5.64
CA HIS A 145 -12.32 9.78 -6.87
C HIS A 145 -10.80 9.93 -6.80
N LEU A 146 -10.14 8.97 -7.45
CA LEU A 146 -8.70 8.87 -7.59
C LEU A 146 -8.33 8.86 -9.07
N VAL A 147 -7.11 9.31 -9.37
CA VAL A 147 -6.53 9.22 -10.72
C VAL A 147 -5.20 8.47 -10.64
N ALA A 148 -5.12 7.34 -11.33
CA ALA A 148 -3.91 6.56 -11.48
C ALA A 148 -3.40 6.62 -12.93
N ARG A 149 -2.09 6.75 -13.10
CA ARG A 149 -1.45 6.55 -14.40
C ARG A 149 -1.16 5.07 -14.59
N LEU A 150 -1.78 4.46 -15.60
CA LEU A 150 -1.54 3.07 -15.97
C LEU A 150 -0.53 3.00 -17.11
N VAL A 151 0.67 2.52 -16.80
CA VAL A 151 1.71 2.21 -17.79
C VAL A 151 1.42 0.88 -18.51
N PRO A 152 1.96 0.62 -19.71
CA PRO A 152 1.71 -0.60 -20.50
C PRO A 152 2.21 -1.90 -19.82
N ARG A 153 1.47 -2.37 -18.81
CA ARG A 153 1.67 -3.59 -18.02
C ARG A 153 0.30 -4.27 -17.79
N HIS A 154 0.25 -5.35 -17.02
CA HIS A 154 -0.95 -6.18 -16.85
C HIS A 154 -2.23 -5.41 -16.51
N LEU A 155 -2.21 -4.49 -15.53
CA LEU A 155 -3.41 -3.71 -15.19
C LEU A 155 -3.88 -2.82 -16.35
N ARG A 156 -2.96 -2.30 -17.17
CA ARG A 156 -3.33 -1.50 -18.34
C ARG A 156 -3.97 -2.37 -19.42
N THR A 157 -3.38 -3.53 -19.71
CA THR A 157 -3.94 -4.52 -20.64
C THR A 157 -5.37 -4.89 -20.22
N MET A 158 -5.54 -5.24 -18.94
CA MET A 158 -6.84 -5.59 -18.36
C MET A 158 -7.89 -4.48 -18.51
N VAL A 159 -7.50 -3.23 -18.29
CA VAL A 159 -8.39 -2.07 -18.43
C VAL A 159 -8.74 -1.79 -19.90
N ASP A 160 -7.79 -1.93 -20.81
CA ASP A 160 -8.01 -1.70 -22.24
C ASP A 160 -8.93 -2.79 -22.83
N GLU A 161 -8.76 -4.06 -22.43
CA GLU A 161 -9.64 -5.17 -22.81
C GLU A 161 -11.08 -4.97 -22.32
N ALA A 162 -11.26 -4.64 -21.04
CA ALA A 162 -12.58 -4.38 -20.47
C ALA A 162 -13.26 -3.20 -21.19
N ARG A 163 -12.51 -2.12 -21.47
CA ARG A 163 -13.03 -0.94 -22.18
C ARG A 163 -13.46 -1.26 -23.61
N ALA A 164 -12.75 -2.13 -24.32
CA ALA A 164 -13.11 -2.55 -25.66
C ALA A 164 -14.49 -3.25 -25.70
N GLN A 165 -14.93 -3.79 -24.56
CA GLN A 165 -16.24 -4.43 -24.38
C GLN A 165 -17.27 -3.50 -23.71
N GLY A 166 -16.94 -2.23 -23.47
CA GLY A 166 -17.81 -1.28 -22.76
C GLY A 166 -17.89 -1.53 -21.24
N GLU A 167 -16.97 -2.32 -20.69
CA GLU A 167 -16.96 -2.73 -19.29
C GLU A 167 -16.00 -1.90 -18.42
N LYS A 168 -16.08 -2.12 -17.11
CA LYS A 168 -15.16 -1.58 -16.12
C LYS A 168 -14.47 -2.72 -15.37
N VAL A 169 -13.22 -2.51 -15.00
CA VAL A 169 -12.48 -3.41 -14.11
C VAL A 169 -12.85 -3.10 -12.67
N LYS A 170 -13.31 -4.10 -11.92
CA LYS A 170 -13.49 -3.98 -10.47
C LYS A 170 -12.13 -4.05 -9.79
N ILE A 171 -11.88 -3.11 -8.88
CA ILE A 171 -10.61 -3.04 -8.16
C ILE A 171 -10.85 -2.86 -6.66
N ALA A 172 -9.85 -3.25 -5.87
CA ALA A 172 -9.68 -2.84 -4.48
C ALA A 172 -8.32 -2.16 -4.34
N ILE A 173 -8.28 -1.04 -3.63
CA ILE A 173 -7.05 -0.35 -3.25
C ILE A 173 -6.76 -0.72 -1.81
N VAL A 174 -5.61 -1.32 -1.55
CA VAL A 174 -5.22 -1.78 -0.21
C VAL A 174 -4.03 -0.95 0.27
N ASN A 175 -4.25 -0.24 1.38
CA ASN A 175 -3.22 0.46 2.14
C ASN A 175 -2.85 -0.41 3.36
N GLY A 176 -1.57 -0.50 3.70
CA GLY A 176 -1.12 -1.33 4.83
C GLY A 176 -1.36 -2.83 4.60
N ALA A 177 -1.15 -3.32 3.38
CA ALA A 177 -1.10 -4.76 3.12
C ALA A 177 0.14 -5.37 3.79
N ASP A 178 0.09 -6.67 4.09
CA ASP A 178 1.24 -7.44 4.59
C ASP A 178 2.48 -7.18 3.69
N PRO A 179 3.65 -6.85 4.24
CA PRO A 179 4.87 -6.61 3.49
C PRO A 179 5.30 -7.73 2.53
N CYS A 180 4.99 -9.00 2.80
CA CYS A 180 5.15 -10.09 1.83
C CYS A 180 4.30 -9.87 0.58
N LEU A 181 3.04 -9.45 0.75
CA LEU A 181 2.14 -9.12 -0.36
C LEU A 181 2.60 -7.86 -1.09
N LEU A 182 3.12 -6.87 -0.36
CA LEU A 182 3.74 -5.68 -0.95
C LEU A 182 4.94 -6.07 -1.83
N LEU A 183 5.85 -6.91 -1.34
CA LEU A 183 6.98 -7.39 -2.16
C LEU A 183 6.51 -8.15 -3.40
N ALA A 184 5.53 -9.05 -3.26
CA ALA A 184 4.98 -9.79 -4.40
C ALA A 184 4.33 -8.85 -5.44
N ALA A 185 3.69 -7.77 -5.01
CA ALA A 185 3.06 -6.77 -5.89
C ALA A 185 4.08 -5.89 -6.64
N ALA A 186 5.36 -5.93 -6.25
CA ALA A 186 6.46 -5.21 -6.90
C ALA A 186 7.21 -6.06 -7.94
N MET A 187 6.89 -7.36 -8.06
CA MET A 187 7.54 -8.30 -8.97
C MET A 187 6.90 -8.34 -10.37
#